data_AF-A0AAD4FK71-F1
#
_entry.id   AF-A0AAD4FK71-F1
#
_cell.length_a   1.000
_cell.length_b   1.000
_cell.length_c   1.000
_cell.angle_alpha   90.00
_cell.angle_beta   90.00
_cell.angle_gamma   90.00
#
_symmetry.space_group_name_H-M   'P 1'
#
loop_
_entity.id
_entity.type
_entity.pdbx_description
1 polymer ?
#
loop_
_entity_poly.entity_id
_entity_poly.type
_entity_poly.pdbx_seq_one_letter_code
_entity_poly.pdbx_strand_id
1 'polypeptide(L)'
;MTTNRLQIPEHTSLVHRLEIKPIFDSLSSRHKLYAHYLPKSAWAGTRIILPQTSGSSETIFEFIISLYRACDGKWDFLADECAVTDTEVQAFLSYAALFLYNLGQFYGDGGQQFVPDLSNDSLKNTL
;
A
#
# COMPACT_ATOMS: atom_id res chain seq x y z
N MET A 1 14.64 17.41 20.30
CA MET A 1 14.15 16.03 20.43
C MET A 1 14.42 15.33 19.11
N THR A 2 15.43 14.47 19.08
CA THR A 2 15.80 13.67 17.91
C THR A 2 14.69 12.66 17.64
N THR A 3 13.85 12.94 16.64
CA THR A 3 12.91 11.97 16.10
C THR A 3 13.72 10.85 15.47
N ASN A 4 13.87 9.74 16.20
CA ASN A 4 14.31 8.48 15.62
C ASN A 4 13.30 8.09 14.55
N ARG A 5 13.60 8.40 13.28
CA ARG A 5 12.86 7.86 12.14
C ARG A 5 13.18 6.37 12.09
N LEU A 6 12.24 5.52 12.44
CA LEU A 6 12.40 4.10 12.15
C LEU A 6 12.30 3.95 10.63
N GLN A 7 13.41 3.51 10.03
CA GLN A 7 13.44 3.05 8.65
C GLN A 7 12.46 1.91 8.46
N ILE A 8 11.80 1.90 7.31
CA ILE A 8 10.94 0.79 6.89
C ILE A 8 11.80 -0.49 6.94
N PRO A 9 11.37 -1.56 7.64
CA PRO A 9 12.15 -2.79 7.75
C PRO A 9 12.45 -3.40 6.36
N GLU A 10 13.64 -4.00 6.23
CA GLU A 10 14.19 -4.51 4.95
C GLU A 10 13.30 -5.56 4.24
N HIS A 11 13.40 -5.56 2.91
CA HIS A 11 12.29 -5.60 1.95
C HIS A 11 11.54 -6.91 1.67
N THR A 12 11.90 -8.08 2.20
CA THR A 12 11.34 -9.33 1.64
C THR A 12 10.74 -10.33 2.63
N SER A 13 11.00 -10.18 3.93
CA SER A 13 10.59 -11.18 4.92
C SER A 13 9.20 -10.97 5.52
N LEU A 14 8.50 -9.89 5.16
CA LEU A 14 7.24 -9.46 5.81
C LEU A 14 5.98 -9.63 4.93
N VAL A 15 6.13 -9.94 3.65
CA VAL A 15 4.99 -10.14 2.74
C VAL A 15 4.70 -11.63 2.62
N HIS A 16 3.55 -12.05 3.12
CA HIS A 16 3.10 -13.44 3.03
C HIS A 16 1.82 -13.54 2.21
N ARG A 17 1.81 -14.46 1.24
CA ARG A 17 0.60 -14.76 0.47
C ARG A 17 -0.35 -15.60 1.32
N LEU A 18 -1.61 -15.18 1.39
CA LEU A 18 -2.66 -15.97 2.02
C LEU A 18 -3.04 -17.16 1.12
N GLU A 19 -2.66 -18.36 1.53
CA GLU A 19 -3.01 -19.62 0.84
C GLU A 19 -4.45 -20.05 1.14
N ILE A 20 -5.42 -19.40 0.49
CA ILE A 20 -6.86 -19.65 0.73
C ILE A 20 -7.55 -20.43 -0.40
N LYS A 21 -6.90 -20.59 -1.56
CA LYS A 21 -7.52 -21.13 -2.77
C LYS A 21 -8.19 -22.50 -2.56
N PRO A 22 -7.56 -23.53 -1.95
CA PRO A 22 -8.20 -24.83 -1.77
C PRO A 22 -9.47 -24.75 -0.90
N ILE A 23 -9.44 -23.91 0.13
CA ILE A 23 -10.57 -23.69 1.03
C ILE A 23 -11.69 -22.97 0.28
N PHE A 24 -11.37 -21.90 -0.45
CA PHE A 24 -12.35 -21.17 -1.26
C PHE A 24 -12.98 -22.06 -2.33
N ASP A 25 -12.20 -22.90 -3.00
CA ASP A 25 -12.68 -23.80 -4.04
C ASP A 25 -13.66 -24.85 -3.48
N SER A 26 -13.46 -25.31 -2.24
CA SER A 26 -14.34 -26.25 -1.53
C SER A 26 -15.71 -25.67 -1.12
N LEU A 27 -15.88 -24.35 -1.18
CA LEU A 27 -17.13 -23.68 -0.80
C LEU A 27 -18.25 -23.99 -1.81
N SER A 28 -19.48 -24.10 -1.29
CA SER A 28 -20.69 -24.10 -2.11
C SER A 28 -20.85 -22.78 -2.87
N SER A 29 -21.62 -22.76 -3.96
CA SER A 29 -21.89 -21.54 -4.73
C SER A 29 -22.46 -20.41 -3.87
N ARG A 30 -23.32 -20.74 -2.90
CA ARG A 30 -23.88 -19.77 -1.95
C ARG A 30 -22.81 -19.18 -1.03
N HIS A 31 -21.92 -20.02 -0.49
CA HIS A 31 -20.83 -19.54 0.37
C HIS A 31 -19.79 -18.73 -0.41
N LYS A 32 -19.52 -19.06 -1.68
CA LYS A 32 -18.66 -18.25 -2.56
C LYS A 32 -19.24 -16.87 -2.80
N LEU A 33 -20.55 -16.75 -3.05
CA LEU A 33 -21.21 -15.45 -3.19
C LEU A 33 -21.11 -14.64 -1.90
N TYR A 34 -21.37 -15.25 -0.74
CA TYR A 34 -21.21 -14.58 0.54
C TYR A 34 -19.75 -14.11 0.76
N ALA A 35 -18.78 -15.00 0.53
CA ALA A 35 -17.35 -14.70 0.65
C ALA A 35 -16.85 -13.67 -0.37
N HIS A 36 -17.55 -13.45 -1.48
CA HIS A 36 -17.26 -12.39 -2.44
C HIS A 36 -17.80 -11.04 -1.97
N TYR A 37 -19.08 -10.99 -1.57
CA TYR A 37 -19.74 -9.73 -1.23
C TYR A 37 -19.33 -9.20 0.15
N LEU A 38 -19.04 -10.06 1.12
CA LEU A 38 -18.66 -9.63 2.47
C LEU A 38 -17.37 -8.77 2.46
N PRO A 39 -16.22 -9.22 1.90
CA PRO A 39 -15.04 -8.39 1.79
C PRO A 39 -15.27 -7.15 0.91
N LYS A 40 -16.06 -7.27 -0.16
CA LYS A 40 -16.37 -6.12 -1.03
C LYS A 40 -17.04 -4.98 -0.24
N SER A 41 -17.98 -5.32 0.63
CA SER A 41 -18.61 -4.37 1.55
C SER A 41 -17.63 -3.84 2.59
N ALA A 42 -16.75 -4.70 3.15
CA ALA A 42 -15.74 -4.28 4.11
C ALA A 42 -14.74 -3.28 3.51
N TRP A 43 -14.23 -3.55 2.30
CA TRP A 43 -13.31 -2.67 1.57
C TRP A 43 -13.94 -1.34 1.14
N ALA A 44 -15.26 -1.27 0.97
CA ALA A 44 -15.94 0.01 0.77
C ALA A 44 -15.78 0.96 1.98
N GLY A 45 -15.55 0.40 3.18
CA GLY A 45 -15.27 1.14 4.40
C GLY A 45 -13.88 1.79 4.45
N THR A 46 -12.96 1.46 3.53
CA THR A 46 -11.60 2.05 3.50
C THR A 46 -11.64 3.58 3.45
N ARG A 47 -12.59 4.17 2.72
CA ARG A 47 -12.77 5.63 2.64
C ARG A 47 -13.16 6.28 3.96
N ILE A 48 -13.74 5.52 4.88
CA ILE A 48 -14.09 6.00 6.21
C ILE A 48 -12.85 5.94 7.11
N ILE A 49 -12.04 4.88 6.99
CA ILE A 49 -10.84 4.66 7.84
C ILE A 49 -9.75 5.68 7.54
N LEU A 50 -9.47 5.96 6.26
CA LEU A 50 -8.38 6.85 5.86
C LEU A 50 -8.40 8.22 6.58
N PRO A 51 -9.50 9.01 6.57
CA PRO A 51 -9.54 10.28 7.28
C PRO A 51 -9.55 10.13 8.81
N GLN A 52 -9.93 8.96 9.35
CA GLN A 52 -9.87 8.69 10.80
C GLN A 52 -8.44 8.48 11.28
N THR A 53 -7.52 8.03 10.42
CA THR A 53 -6.10 7.86 10.78
C THR A 53 -5.33 9.17 10.67
N SER A 54 -5.49 9.91 9.56
CA SER A 54 -4.88 11.22 9.36
C SER A 54 -5.56 11.99 8.23
N GLY A 55 -5.61 13.32 8.34
CA GLY A 55 -6.09 14.19 7.26
C GLY A 55 -5.32 14.08 5.95
N SER A 56 -4.09 13.55 5.97
CA SER A 56 -3.27 13.31 4.77
C SER A 56 -3.41 11.90 4.18
N SER A 57 -3.96 10.94 4.92
CA SER A 57 -4.01 9.52 4.51
C SER A 57 -4.83 9.33 3.23
N GLU A 58 -5.94 10.05 3.07
CA GLU A 58 -6.77 9.95 1.87
C GLU A 58 -6.01 10.36 0.61
N THR A 59 -5.28 11.47 0.66
CA THR A 59 -4.47 11.96 -0.46
C THR A 59 -3.35 10.99 -0.83
N ILE A 60 -2.67 10.41 0.18
CA ILE A 60 -1.60 9.42 -0.05
C ILE A 60 -2.17 8.15 -0.70
N PHE A 61 -3.33 7.69 -0.25
CA PHE A 61 -4.01 6.55 -0.86
C PHE A 61 -4.34 6.83 -2.34
N GLU A 62 -4.95 7.98 -2.65
CA GLU A 62 -5.25 8.36 -4.03
C GLU A 62 -4.00 8.43 -4.90
N PHE A 63 -2.90 8.95 -4.37
CA PHE A 63 -1.62 9.00 -5.08
C PHE A 63 -1.12 7.61 -5.45
N ILE A 64 -1.05 6.68 -4.49
CA ILE A 64 -0.60 5.30 -4.72
C ILE A 64 -1.48 4.60 -5.77
N ILE A 65 -2.80 4.71 -5.65
CA ILE A 65 -3.74 4.06 -6.59
C ILE A 65 -3.67 4.71 -7.98
N SER A 66 -3.47 6.02 -8.06
CA SER A 66 -3.36 6.74 -9.34
C SER A 66 -2.08 6.36 -10.08
N LEU A 67 -0.94 6.25 -9.38
CA LEU A 67 0.30 5.76 -9.97
C LEU A 67 0.16 4.33 -10.49
N TYR A 68 -0.42 3.43 -9.68
CA TYR A 68 -0.68 2.06 -10.12
C TYR A 68 -1.53 2.02 -11.40
N ARG A 69 -2.57 2.87 -11.49
CA ARG A 69 -3.43 2.97 -12.69
C ARG A 69 -2.70 3.55 -13.90
N ALA A 70 -1.79 4.50 -13.69
CA ALA A 70 -1.03 5.11 -14.77
C ALA A 70 -0.06 4.13 -15.43
N CYS A 71 0.57 3.24 -14.64
CA CYS A 71 1.51 2.24 -15.15
C CYS A 71 0.91 0.83 -15.35
N ASP A 72 -0.34 0.59 -14.91
CA ASP A 72 -0.97 -0.74 -14.87
C ASP A 72 -0.10 -1.78 -14.12
N GLY A 73 0.56 -1.32 -13.05
CA GLY A 73 1.52 -2.13 -12.27
C GLY A 73 2.84 -2.44 -12.97
N LYS A 74 3.13 -1.85 -14.13
CA LYS A 74 4.41 -1.99 -14.85
C LYS A 74 5.41 -0.95 -14.35
N TRP A 75 5.99 -1.22 -13.19
CA TRP A 75 6.86 -0.26 -12.49
C TRP A 75 8.17 0.02 -13.21
N ASP A 76 8.72 -0.94 -13.95
CA ASP A 76 9.95 -0.75 -14.74
C ASP A 76 9.76 0.33 -15.82
N PHE A 77 8.60 0.34 -16.48
CA PHE A 77 8.25 1.38 -17.47
C PHE A 77 8.14 2.76 -16.82
N LEU A 78 7.59 2.84 -15.61
CA LEU A 78 7.51 4.09 -14.86
C LEU A 78 8.89 4.56 -14.40
N ALA A 79 9.79 3.63 -14.08
CA ALA A 79 11.18 3.94 -13.71
C ALA A 79 11.90 4.67 -14.85
N ASP A 80 11.79 4.11 -16.06
CA ASP A 80 12.40 4.65 -17.28
C ASP A 80 11.84 6.04 -17.64
N GLU A 81 10.52 6.20 -17.65
CA GLU A 81 9.86 7.47 -18.01
C GLU A 81 10.17 8.60 -17.02
N CYS A 82 10.23 8.29 -15.72
CA CYS A 82 10.43 9.29 -14.66
C CYS A 82 11.91 9.47 -14.27
N ALA A 83 12.83 8.78 -14.96
CA ALA A 83 14.26 8.76 -14.64
C ALA A 83 14.54 8.46 -13.14
N VAL A 84 13.76 7.55 -12.56
CA VAL A 84 13.95 7.06 -11.19
C VAL A 84 14.59 5.68 -11.24
N THR A 85 15.42 5.39 -10.24
CA THR A 85 16.13 4.11 -10.15
C THR A 85 15.22 2.98 -9.68
N ASP A 86 15.54 1.74 -10.06
CA ASP A 86 14.84 0.55 -9.54
C ASP A 86 14.81 0.51 -8.01
N THR A 87 15.89 0.97 -7.36
CA THR A 87 15.98 1.07 -5.91
C THR A 87 14.97 2.03 -5.32
N GLU A 88 14.72 3.17 -5.97
CA GLU A 88 13.70 4.13 -5.56
C GLU A 88 12.29 3.59 -5.81
N VAL A 89 12.08 2.91 -6.94
CA VAL A 89 10.81 2.23 -7.21
C VAL A 89 10.52 1.20 -6.12
N GLN A 90 11.51 0.37 -5.75
CA GLN A 90 11.34 -0.60 -4.67
C GLN A 90 11.03 0.07 -3.33
N ALA A 91 11.76 1.14 -2.96
CA ALA A 91 11.50 1.89 -1.74
C ALA A 91 10.07 2.47 -1.71
N PHE A 92 9.57 2.97 -2.85
CA PHE A 92 8.18 3.41 -3.00
C PHE A 92 7.20 2.25 -2.80
N LEU A 93 7.44 1.11 -3.44
CA LEU A 93 6.55 -0.05 -3.36
C LEU A 93 6.48 -0.62 -1.94
N SER A 94 7.58 -0.62 -1.19
CA SER A 94 7.57 -1.02 0.22
C SER A 94 6.78 -0.06 1.08
N TYR A 95 6.97 1.25 0.88
CA TYR A 95 6.15 2.25 1.56
C TYR A 95 4.67 2.08 1.23
N ALA A 96 4.32 1.91 -0.06
CA ALA A 96 2.96 1.72 -0.51
C ALA A 96 2.33 0.44 0.07
N ALA A 97 3.08 -0.67 0.11
CA ALA A 97 2.62 -1.92 0.71
C ALA A 97 2.32 -1.76 2.20
N LEU A 98 3.20 -1.12 2.96
CA LEU A 98 3.02 -0.88 4.38
C LEU A 98 1.87 0.10 4.67
N PHE A 99 1.74 1.14 3.86
CA PHE A 99 0.63 2.11 3.92
C PHE A 99 -0.71 1.43 3.65
N LEU A 100 -0.83 0.64 2.59
CA LEU A 100 -2.06 -0.06 2.22
C LEU A 100 -2.42 -1.15 3.24
N TYR A 101 -1.44 -1.80 3.86
CA TYR A 101 -1.66 -2.75 4.94
C TYR A 101 -2.27 -2.10 6.19
N ASN A 102 -1.76 -0.93 6.60
CA ASN A 102 -2.26 -0.21 7.78
C ASN A 102 -3.45 0.72 7.46
N LEU A 103 -3.76 0.97 6.19
CA LEU A 103 -4.70 2.01 5.73
C LEU A 103 -4.39 3.39 6.33
N GLY A 104 -3.12 3.73 6.39
CA GLY A 104 -2.63 4.97 6.99
C GLY A 104 -1.11 4.98 7.14
N GLN A 105 -0.59 6.14 7.52
CA GLN A 105 0.87 6.40 7.68
C GLN A 105 1.43 6.05 9.07
N PHE A 106 0.62 5.45 9.93
CA PHE A 106 0.99 5.04 11.28
C PHE A 106 0.94 3.52 11.37
N TYR A 107 1.83 2.93 12.16
CA TYR A 107 1.72 1.51 12.51
C TYR A 107 0.42 1.27 13.30
N GLY A 108 -0.11 0.04 13.23
CA GLY A 108 -1.39 -0.32 13.87
C GLY A 108 -1.45 -0.15 15.39
N ASP A 109 -0.30 0.01 16.08
CA ASP A 109 -0.25 0.36 17.50
C ASP A 109 -0.49 1.87 17.76
N GLY A 110 -0.61 2.67 16.70
CA GLY A 110 -0.85 4.11 16.73
C GLY A 110 0.32 4.94 17.26
N GLY A 111 1.44 4.31 17.60
CA GLY A 111 2.52 4.96 18.32
C GLY A 111 3.45 5.76 17.42
N GLN A 112 3.63 5.34 16.16
CA GLN A 112 4.71 5.84 15.31
C GLN A 112 4.32 5.96 13.83
N GLN A 113 4.75 7.06 13.23
CA GLN A 113 4.63 7.32 11.81
C GLN A 113 5.81 6.69 11.05
N PHE A 114 5.54 6.07 9.90
CA PHE A 114 6.57 5.66 8.94
C PHE A 114 6.54 6.57 7.71
N VAL A 115 7.70 6.76 7.10
CA VAL A 115 7.94 7.72 6.00
C VAL A 115 8.68 6.96 4.89
N PRO A 116 8.40 7.22 3.61
CA PRO A 116 9.13 6.58 2.52
C PRO A 116 10.62 6.90 2.61
N ASP A 117 11.46 5.89 2.36
CA ASP A 117 12.92 6.06 2.23
C ASP A 117 13.27 6.53 0.82
N LEU A 118 12.79 7.73 0.48
CA LEU A 118 12.89 8.34 -0.84
C LEU A 118 13.23 9.81 -0.74
N SER A 119 13.97 10.30 -1.73
CA SER A 119 14.17 11.73 -1.88
C SER A 119 12.87 12.41 -2.33
N ASN A 120 12.65 13.65 -1.91
CA ASN A 120 11.52 14.44 -2.38
C ASN A 120 11.55 14.66 -3.89
N ASP A 121 12.75 14.68 -4.49
CA ASP A 121 12.90 14.91 -5.92
C ASP A 121 12.48 13.68 -6.72
N SER A 122 12.77 12.46 -6.22
CA SER A 122 12.32 11.21 -6.84
C SER A 122 10.79 11.07 -6.81
N LEU A 123 10.14 11.51 -5.71
CA LEU A 123 8.68 11.56 -5.59
C LEU A 123 8.04 12.65 -6.45
N LYS A 124 8.74 13.75 -6.71
CA LYS A 124 8.26 14.81 -7.61
C LYS A 124 8.43 14.43 -9.07
N ASN A 125 9.54 13.80 -9.45
CA ASN A 125 9.79 13.40 -10.84
C ASN A 125 8.84 12.32 -11.34
N THR A 126 8.16 11.63 -10.43
CA THR A 126 7.06 10.70 -10.73
C THR A 126 5.71 11.39 -10.96
N LEU A 127 5.66 12.73 -10.96
CA LEU A 127 4.51 13.61 -11.30
C LEU A 127 4.89 14.83 -12.15
#